data_AF-A0A257QHH7-F1
#
_entry.id   AF-A0A257QHH7-F1
#
_cell.length_a   1.000
_cell.length_b   1.000
_cell.length_c   1.000
_cell.angle_alpha   90.00
_cell.angle_beta   90.00
_cell.angle_gamma   90.00
#
_symmetry.space_group_name_H-M   'P 1'
#
loop_
_entity.id
_entity.type
_entity.pdbx_description
1 polymer ?
#
loop_
_entity_poly.entity_id
_entity_poly.type
_entity_poly.pdbx_seq_one_letter_code
_entity_poly.pdbx_strand_id
1 'polypeptide(L)'
;LPLDVLDAESQGWLGFAIELAMRNALPAGTEIVTMLTQIAVAADDPAFAAPSKPIGPVYAETDARRLAAAHGWSVAADGAGWRRVVASPSPVDIIERRSIARLVRAGALVICGGGGGIPVLRNEAGLWRGVEAVIDKDASSAMIARMVSADLLVIVTDVAGVYLGYGKPDARLIRAASPTALAAHASDFRAGSMGPKVDAASDFARRTGKRAMIGALDDLPSIIEDLAGTRITLCEPALVFATSTGLTTPPMKIP
;
A
#
# COMPACT_ATOMS: atom_id res chain seq x y z
N LEU A 1 19.07 -14.31 -3.51
CA LEU A 1 18.87 -13.26 -4.53
C LEU A 1 18.76 -11.92 -3.82
N PRO A 2 19.26 -10.83 -4.41
CA PRO A 2 19.01 -9.46 -3.93
C PRO A 2 17.51 -9.18 -3.82
N LEU A 3 17.11 -8.33 -2.88
CA LEU A 3 15.69 -8.07 -2.60
C LEU A 3 14.93 -7.45 -3.78
N ASP A 4 15.55 -6.57 -4.56
CA ASP A 4 14.97 -5.99 -5.79
C ASP A 4 14.64 -7.06 -6.84
N VAL A 5 15.47 -8.10 -6.94
CA VAL A 5 15.21 -9.25 -7.82
C VAL A 5 14.05 -10.09 -7.28
N LEU A 6 13.97 -10.27 -5.96
CA LEU A 6 12.84 -10.94 -5.31
C LEU A 6 11.53 -10.16 -5.48
N ASP A 7 11.58 -8.83 -5.44
CA ASP A 7 10.44 -7.97 -5.73
C ASP A 7 9.95 -8.20 -7.17
N ALA A 8 10.88 -8.24 -8.15
CA ALA A 8 10.55 -8.52 -9.55
C ALA A 8 9.94 -9.93 -9.74
N GLU A 9 10.51 -10.94 -9.09
CA GLU A 9 9.98 -12.31 -9.10
C GLU A 9 8.56 -12.36 -8.51
N SER A 10 8.33 -11.69 -7.39
CA SER A 10 7.02 -11.64 -6.75
C SER A 10 5.96 -10.94 -7.61
N GLN A 11 6.34 -9.90 -8.37
CA GLN A 11 5.45 -9.25 -9.33
C GLN A 11 5.06 -10.19 -10.47
N GLY A 12 6.02 -10.93 -11.02
CA GLY A 12 5.74 -11.91 -12.08
C GLY A 12 4.81 -13.02 -11.60
N TRP A 13 5.08 -13.58 -10.42
CA TRP A 13 4.27 -14.64 -9.84
C TRP A 13 2.85 -14.20 -9.47
N LEU A 14 2.71 -13.12 -8.69
CA LEU A 14 1.39 -12.62 -8.27
C LEU A 14 0.60 -12.06 -9.44
N GLY A 15 1.28 -11.35 -10.35
CA GLY A 15 0.66 -10.82 -11.56
C GLY A 15 0.11 -11.94 -12.44
N PHE A 16 0.88 -13.01 -12.67
CA PHE A 16 0.39 -14.20 -13.36
C PHE A 16 -0.86 -14.79 -12.71
N ALA A 17 -0.85 -14.97 -11.38
CA ALA A 17 -1.97 -15.55 -10.66
C ALA A 17 -3.24 -14.69 -10.75
N ILE A 18 -3.11 -13.37 -10.57
CA ILE A 18 -4.22 -12.41 -10.69
C ILE A 18 -4.73 -12.37 -12.12
N GLU A 19 -3.83 -12.27 -13.10
CA GLU A 19 -4.17 -12.22 -14.52
C GLU A 19 -4.92 -13.49 -14.96
N LEU A 20 -4.49 -14.67 -14.53
CA LEU A 20 -5.18 -15.92 -14.81
C LEU A 20 -6.58 -15.97 -14.19
N ALA A 21 -6.73 -15.55 -12.94
CA ALA A 21 -8.03 -15.47 -12.28
C ALA A 21 -8.97 -14.50 -13.00
N MET A 22 -8.47 -13.32 -13.39
CA MET A 22 -9.24 -12.31 -14.12
C MET A 22 -9.64 -12.78 -15.52
N ARG A 23 -8.74 -13.44 -16.25
CA ARG A 23 -9.02 -14.03 -17.57
C ARG A 23 -10.17 -15.05 -17.52
N ASN A 24 -10.30 -15.79 -16.43
CA ASN A 24 -11.38 -16.75 -16.24
C ASN A 24 -12.70 -16.10 -15.78
N ALA A 25 -12.63 -14.96 -15.10
CA ALA A 25 -13.80 -14.29 -14.52
C ALA A 25 -14.43 -13.22 -15.45
N LEU A 26 -13.64 -12.67 -16.37
CA LEU A 26 -14.06 -11.55 -17.23
C LEU A 26 -14.48 -12.02 -18.64
N PRO A 27 -15.24 -11.20 -19.39
CA PRO A 27 -15.65 -11.54 -20.75
C PRO A 27 -14.46 -11.85 -21.66
N ALA A 28 -14.67 -12.79 -22.59
CA ALA A 28 -13.69 -13.11 -23.61
C ALA A 28 -13.30 -11.86 -24.42
N GLY A 29 -12.01 -11.67 -24.66
CA GLY A 29 -11.47 -10.49 -25.34
C GLY A 29 -11.12 -9.32 -24.42
N THR A 30 -11.36 -9.40 -23.11
CA THR A 30 -10.82 -8.42 -22.15
C THR A 30 -9.29 -8.46 -22.20
N GLU A 31 -8.67 -7.33 -22.58
CA GLU A 31 -7.21 -7.21 -22.59
C GLU A 31 -6.72 -7.01 -21.16
N ILE A 32 -5.95 -7.98 -20.66
CA ILE A 32 -5.38 -7.97 -19.31
C ILE A 32 -3.87 -8.10 -19.46
N VAL A 33 -3.12 -7.21 -18.81
CA VAL A 33 -1.66 -7.18 -18.87
C VAL A 33 -1.08 -6.97 -17.48
N THR A 34 -0.23 -7.89 -17.06
CA THR A 34 0.72 -7.68 -15.97
C THR A 34 1.98 -6.98 -16.47
N MET A 35 2.40 -5.91 -15.80
CA MET A 35 3.65 -5.23 -16.11
C MET A 35 4.55 -5.11 -14.89
N LEU A 36 5.79 -5.61 -15.04
CA LEU A 36 6.86 -5.32 -14.08
C LEU A 36 7.03 -3.81 -13.96
N THR A 37 7.03 -3.32 -12.73
CA THR A 37 7.00 -1.90 -12.44
C THR A 37 8.19 -1.53 -11.59
N GLN A 38 9.06 -0.68 -12.12
CA GLN A 38 10.19 -0.08 -11.42
C GLN A 38 9.80 1.29 -10.90
N ILE A 39 10.19 1.58 -9.66
CA ILE A 39 9.89 2.84 -8.99
C ILE A 39 11.20 3.50 -8.60
N ALA A 40 11.42 4.69 -9.14
CA ALA A 40 12.55 5.52 -8.76
C ALA A 40 12.40 5.98 -7.31
N VAL A 41 13.48 5.90 -6.55
CA VAL A 41 13.59 6.38 -5.17
C VAL A 41 14.79 7.32 -5.03
N ALA A 42 14.76 8.21 -4.03
CA ALA A 42 15.85 9.13 -3.76
C ALA A 42 17.02 8.40 -3.08
N ALA A 43 18.25 8.61 -3.54
CA ALA A 43 19.42 7.93 -2.97
C ALA A 43 19.74 8.39 -1.53
N ASP A 44 19.30 9.60 -1.18
CA ASP A 44 19.43 10.24 0.12
C ASP A 44 18.16 10.10 0.98
N ASP A 45 17.23 9.22 0.61
CA ASP A 45 16.03 8.97 1.41
C ASP A 45 16.43 8.48 2.84
N PRO A 46 15.94 9.12 3.90
CA PRO A 46 16.31 8.79 5.28
C PRO A 46 15.96 7.35 5.68
N ALA A 47 15.03 6.68 4.97
CA ALA A 47 14.68 5.29 5.22
C ALA A 47 15.86 4.32 5.01
N PHE A 48 16.86 4.69 4.19
CA PHE A 48 18.09 3.90 4.03
C PHE A 48 18.96 3.91 5.28
N ALA A 49 18.97 5.02 6.03
CA ALA A 49 19.72 5.13 7.28
C ALA A 49 18.95 4.52 8.47
N ALA A 50 17.62 4.45 8.39
CA ALA A 50 16.76 3.88 9.44
C ALA A 50 15.74 2.86 8.88
N PRO A 51 16.19 1.64 8.50
CA PRO A 51 15.30 0.57 8.05
C PRO A 51 14.24 0.21 9.09
N SER A 52 12.98 0.17 8.68
CA SER A 52 11.85 -0.05 9.60
C SER A 52 10.77 -1.00 9.06
N LYS A 53 10.77 -1.32 7.75
CA LYS A 53 9.73 -2.15 7.14
C LYS A 53 10.01 -3.62 7.37
N PRO A 54 9.18 -4.36 8.12
CA PRO A 54 9.41 -5.77 8.38
C PRO A 54 9.11 -6.63 7.14
N ILE A 55 9.99 -7.58 6.84
CA ILE A 55 9.90 -8.53 5.73
C ILE A 55 10.25 -9.95 6.17
N GLY A 56 9.82 -10.94 5.37
CA GLY A 56 10.16 -12.35 5.61
C GLY A 56 9.49 -12.94 6.86
N PRO A 57 9.93 -14.12 7.33
CA PRO A 57 9.31 -14.81 8.46
C PRO A 57 9.67 -14.17 9.81
N VAL A 58 8.94 -14.56 10.86
CA VAL A 58 9.20 -14.18 12.25
C VAL A 58 10.21 -15.17 12.86
N TYR A 59 11.22 -14.63 13.55
CA TYR A 59 12.30 -15.37 14.20
C TYR A 59 12.27 -15.15 15.71
N ALA A 60 12.89 -16.07 16.45
CA ALA A 60 13.35 -15.77 17.81
C ALA A 60 14.48 -14.73 17.78
N GLU A 61 14.64 -13.95 18.86
CA GLU A 61 15.65 -12.89 18.92
C GLU A 61 17.07 -13.40 18.63
N THR A 62 17.43 -14.55 19.21
CA THR A 62 18.75 -15.16 19.06
C THR A 62 19.05 -15.52 17.61
N ASP A 63 18.08 -16.10 16.90
CA ASP A 63 18.21 -16.43 15.48
C ASP A 63 18.22 -15.19 14.59
N ALA A 64 17.37 -14.20 14.89
CA ALA A 64 17.35 -12.93 14.16
C ALA A 64 18.71 -12.23 14.23
N ARG A 65 19.32 -12.15 15.42
CA ARG A 65 20.65 -11.56 15.63
C ARG A 65 21.75 -12.34 14.91
N ARG A 66 21.67 -13.67 14.92
CA ARG A 66 22.61 -14.54 14.19
C ARG A 66 22.54 -14.30 12.67
N LEU A 67 21.34 -14.26 12.11
CA LEU A 67 21.11 -13.99 10.68
C LEU A 67 21.53 -12.56 10.30
N ALA A 68 21.25 -11.59 11.18
CA ALA A 68 21.71 -10.21 11.01
C ALA A 68 23.24 -10.12 10.89
N ALA A 69 23.97 -10.80 11.78
CA ALA A 69 25.44 -10.82 11.71
C ALA A 69 25.96 -11.55 10.46
N ALA A 70 25.31 -12.63 10.03
CA ALA A 70 25.74 -13.42 8.88
C ALA A 70 25.48 -12.73 7.52
N HIS A 71 24.40 -11.96 7.42
CA HIS A 71 23.93 -11.40 6.15
C HIS A 71 23.93 -9.86 6.10
N GLY A 72 24.38 -9.19 7.17
CA GLY A 72 24.34 -7.73 7.26
C GLY A 72 22.91 -7.16 7.34
N TRP A 73 21.95 -7.93 7.83
CA TRP A 73 20.56 -7.47 7.94
C TRP A 73 20.35 -6.56 9.13
N SER A 74 19.44 -5.60 8.99
CA SER A 74 18.79 -4.96 10.12
C SER A 74 17.63 -5.84 10.59
N VAL A 75 17.44 -5.95 11.91
CA VAL A 75 16.32 -6.69 12.52
C VAL A 75 15.67 -5.86 13.60
N ALA A 76 14.36 -5.98 13.76
CA ALA A 76 13.59 -5.31 14.81
C ALA A 76 12.52 -6.25 15.39
N ALA A 77 12.06 -5.93 16.59
CA ALA A 77 10.95 -6.63 17.22
C ALA A 77 9.64 -6.40 16.44
N ASP A 78 8.87 -7.47 16.23
CA ASP A 78 7.53 -7.47 15.64
C ASP A 78 6.64 -8.41 16.45
N GLY A 79 5.79 -7.83 17.31
CA GLY A 79 4.99 -8.58 18.27
C GLY A 79 5.85 -9.36 19.27
N ALA A 80 5.62 -10.67 19.35
CA ALA A 80 6.36 -11.58 20.24
C ALA A 80 7.70 -12.08 19.66
N GLY A 81 8.02 -11.73 18.41
CA GLY A 81 9.23 -12.19 17.73
C GLY A 81 10.01 -11.05 17.08
N TRP A 82 10.92 -11.42 16.18
CA TRP A 82 11.81 -10.50 15.47
C TRP A 82 11.75 -10.75 13.97
N ARG A 83 11.87 -9.70 13.16
CA ARG A 83 11.90 -9.81 11.69
C ARG A 83 13.05 -9.02 11.10
N ARG A 84 13.49 -9.43 9.91
CA ARG A 84 14.34 -8.59 9.05
C ARG A 84 13.57 -7.32 8.74
N VAL A 85 14.21 -6.17 8.93
CA VAL A 85 13.68 -4.88 8.48
C VAL A 85 14.54 -4.34 7.35
N VAL A 86 13.88 -3.68 6.40
CA VAL A 86 14.51 -3.05 5.25
C VAL A 86 14.06 -1.60 5.11
N ALA A 87 14.79 -0.84 4.31
CA ALA A 87 14.42 0.52 3.97
C ALA A 87 13.07 0.53 3.24
N SER A 88 12.25 1.54 3.53
CA SER A 88 10.99 1.79 2.83
C SER A 88 10.95 3.25 2.35
N PRO A 89 11.77 3.58 1.34
CA PRO A 89 11.87 4.94 0.81
C PRO A 89 10.56 5.37 0.13
N SER A 90 10.36 6.68 0.03
CA SER A 90 9.19 7.25 -0.64
C SER A 90 9.31 7.10 -2.17
N PRO A 91 8.22 6.75 -2.88
CA PRO A 91 8.24 6.66 -4.33
C PRO A 91 8.40 8.05 -4.98
N VAL A 92 9.34 8.20 -5.90
CA VAL A 92 9.65 9.48 -6.59
C VAL A 92 9.12 9.54 -8.01
N ASP A 93 9.31 8.48 -8.81
CA ASP A 93 8.76 8.36 -10.17
C ASP A 93 8.51 6.89 -10.54
N ILE A 94 7.67 6.65 -11.54
CA ILE A 94 7.42 5.31 -12.09
C ILE A 94 8.09 5.23 -13.45
N ILE A 95 9.01 4.30 -13.64
CA ILE A 95 9.77 4.20 -14.90
C ILE A 95 8.84 3.86 -16.07
N GLU A 96 7.93 2.90 -15.88
CA GLU A 96 6.97 2.45 -16.89
C GLU A 96 5.74 3.37 -17.02
N ARG A 97 5.73 4.56 -16.41
CA ARG A 97 4.57 5.48 -16.39
C ARG A 97 3.90 5.69 -17.74
N ARG A 98 4.71 5.85 -18.80
CA ARG A 98 4.21 6.11 -20.16
C ARG A 98 3.53 4.88 -20.74
N SER A 99 4.06 3.69 -20.46
CA SER A 99 3.49 2.41 -20.89
C SER A 99 2.19 2.12 -20.16
N ILE A 100 2.17 2.27 -18.82
CA ILE A 100 0.95 2.12 -18.00
C ILE A 100 -0.15 3.02 -18.55
N ALA A 101 0.14 4.32 -18.68
CA ALA A 101 -0.85 5.29 -19.12
C ALA A 101 -1.34 5.05 -20.56
N ARG A 102 -0.53 4.43 -21.44
CA ARG A 102 -0.96 4.08 -22.80
C ARG A 102 -1.91 2.90 -22.79
N LEU A 103 -1.59 1.85 -22.04
CA LEU A 103 -2.43 0.65 -21.92
C LEU A 103 -3.79 0.98 -21.28
N VAL A 104 -3.79 1.75 -20.19
CA VAL A 104 -5.04 2.20 -19.55
C VAL A 104 -5.90 3.00 -20.52
N ARG A 105 -5.31 3.92 -21.30
CA ARG A 105 -6.05 4.69 -22.32
C ARG A 105 -6.57 3.85 -23.48
N ALA A 106 -5.93 2.71 -23.77
CA ALA A 106 -6.40 1.76 -24.78
C ALA A 106 -7.54 0.87 -24.28
N GLY A 107 -7.89 0.94 -22.98
CA GLY A 107 -8.96 0.15 -22.38
C GLY A 107 -8.49 -1.18 -21.77
N ALA A 108 -7.18 -1.41 -21.68
CA ALA A 108 -6.65 -2.62 -21.05
C ALA A 108 -6.76 -2.55 -19.51
N LEU A 109 -7.03 -3.70 -18.88
CA LEU A 109 -6.89 -3.90 -17.44
C LEU A 109 -5.41 -4.13 -17.11
N VAL A 110 -4.79 -3.15 -16.48
CA VAL A 110 -3.35 -3.18 -16.17
C VAL A 110 -3.11 -3.57 -14.72
N ILE A 111 -2.39 -4.67 -14.50
CA ILE A 111 -1.87 -5.09 -13.21
C ILE A 111 -0.42 -4.57 -13.12
N CYS A 112 -0.14 -3.68 -12.18
CA CYS A 112 1.17 -3.04 -12.02
C CYS A 112 1.44 -2.65 -10.56
N GLY A 113 2.67 -2.22 -10.26
CA GLY A 113 3.07 -1.79 -8.92
C GLY A 113 3.04 -2.90 -7.87
N GLY A 114 3.14 -4.17 -8.27
CA GLY A 114 3.08 -5.30 -7.34
C GLY A 114 4.16 -5.20 -6.26
N GLY A 115 3.77 -5.45 -5.00
CA GLY A 115 4.65 -5.28 -3.84
C GLY A 115 5.02 -3.82 -3.51
N GLY A 116 4.52 -2.83 -4.25
CA GLY A 116 4.98 -1.44 -4.19
C GLY A 116 5.93 -1.06 -5.33
N GLY A 117 6.26 -1.99 -6.23
CA GLY A 117 7.22 -1.75 -7.31
C GLY A 117 8.65 -2.12 -6.93
N ILE A 118 9.50 -2.33 -7.94
CA ILE A 118 10.92 -2.66 -7.78
C ILE A 118 11.68 -1.34 -7.57
N PRO A 119 12.28 -1.11 -6.39
CA PRO A 119 12.98 0.13 -6.13
C PRO A 119 14.27 0.24 -6.96
N VAL A 120 14.42 1.36 -7.66
CA VAL A 120 15.61 1.67 -8.46
C VAL A 120 16.12 3.08 -8.17
N LEU A 121 17.43 3.28 -8.30
CA LEU A 121 18.03 4.61 -8.24
C LEU A 121 19.02 4.84 -9.38
N ARG A 122 19.33 6.11 -9.65
CA ARG A 122 20.42 6.47 -10.57
C ARG A 122 21.74 6.52 -9.82
N ASN A 123 22.74 5.83 -10.33
CA ASN A 123 24.11 5.96 -9.85
C ASN A 123 24.75 7.29 -10.32
N GLU A 124 25.99 7.56 -9.90
CA GLU A 124 26.74 8.77 -10.27
C GLU A 124 26.93 8.93 -11.79
N ALA A 125 26.97 7.83 -12.53
CA ALA A 125 27.03 7.82 -14.00
C ALA A 125 25.66 8.02 -14.68
N GLY A 126 24.59 8.23 -13.89
CA GLY A 126 23.23 8.40 -14.37
C GLY A 126 22.53 7.12 -14.81
N LEU A 127 23.14 5.95 -14.59
CA LEU A 127 22.58 4.64 -14.94
C LEU A 127 21.67 4.12 -13.82
N TRP A 128 20.60 3.42 -14.21
CA TRP A 128 19.69 2.78 -13.27
C TRP A 128 20.31 1.53 -12.64
N ARG A 129 20.08 1.33 -11.35
CA ARG A 129 20.35 0.08 -10.64
C ARG A 129 19.24 -0.21 -9.64
N GLY A 130 18.94 -1.48 -9.43
CA GLY A 130 18.09 -1.93 -8.34
C GLY A 130 18.75 -1.70 -6.97
N VAL A 131 17.92 -1.58 -5.93
CA VAL A 131 18.37 -1.43 -4.54
C VAL A 131 17.54 -2.29 -3.61
N GLU A 132 18.16 -2.81 -2.55
CA GLU A 132 17.43 -3.61 -1.57
C GLU A 132 16.59 -2.73 -0.64
N ALA A 133 15.33 -2.50 -1.01
CA ALA A 133 14.33 -1.79 -0.24
C ALA A 133 12.94 -2.36 -0.56
N VAL A 134 11.91 -1.97 0.19
CA VAL A 134 10.51 -2.28 -0.13
C VAL A 134 9.72 -1.00 -0.05
N ILE A 135 9.15 -0.57 -1.17
CA ILE A 135 8.33 0.64 -1.21
C ILE A 135 6.94 0.34 -0.67
N ASP A 136 6.35 1.29 0.03
CA ASP A 136 4.98 1.11 0.48
C ASP A 136 4.00 1.01 -0.71
N LYS A 137 3.24 -0.09 -0.73
CA LYS A 137 2.30 -0.40 -1.82
C LYS A 137 1.14 0.58 -1.90
N ASP A 138 0.70 1.12 -0.76
CA ASP A 138 -0.42 2.06 -0.73
C ASP A 138 0.05 3.42 -1.28
N ALA A 139 1.26 3.87 -0.89
CA ALA A 139 1.89 5.07 -1.45
C ALA A 139 2.12 4.96 -2.98
N SER A 140 2.58 3.81 -3.44
CA SER A 140 2.79 3.54 -4.87
C SER A 140 1.46 3.49 -5.63
N SER A 141 0.43 2.88 -5.05
CA SER A 141 -0.92 2.85 -5.63
C SER A 141 -1.51 4.25 -5.76
N ALA A 142 -1.35 5.10 -4.74
CA ALA A 142 -1.75 6.51 -4.81
C ALA A 142 -0.99 7.24 -5.93
N MET A 143 0.32 6.99 -6.07
CA MET A 143 1.13 7.57 -7.15
C MET A 143 0.64 7.15 -8.54
N ILE A 144 0.39 5.85 -8.75
CA ILE A 144 -0.16 5.30 -10.00
C ILE A 144 -1.52 5.94 -10.29
N ALA A 145 -2.41 5.99 -9.30
CA ALA A 145 -3.76 6.54 -9.45
C ALA A 145 -3.73 8.01 -9.87
N ARG A 146 -2.87 8.84 -9.26
CA ARG A 146 -2.68 10.23 -9.69
C ARG A 146 -2.16 10.32 -11.12
N MET A 147 -1.16 9.50 -11.45
CA MET A 147 -0.52 9.50 -12.76
C MET A 147 -1.51 9.16 -13.89
N VAL A 148 -2.42 8.21 -13.67
CA VAL A 148 -3.44 7.83 -14.65
C VAL A 148 -4.70 8.69 -14.57
N SER A 149 -4.71 9.73 -13.73
CA SER A 149 -5.88 10.59 -13.50
C SER A 149 -7.14 9.81 -13.08
N ALA A 150 -6.97 8.83 -12.20
CA ALA A 150 -8.08 8.01 -11.71
C ALA A 150 -9.14 8.86 -10.99
N ASP A 151 -10.41 8.52 -11.19
CA ASP A 151 -11.53 9.15 -10.47
C ASP A 151 -11.70 8.64 -9.03
N LEU A 152 -11.13 7.48 -8.74
CA LEU A 152 -11.25 6.78 -7.47
C LEU A 152 -9.98 5.98 -7.19
N LEU A 153 -9.47 6.10 -5.96
CA LEU A 153 -8.48 5.18 -5.40
C LEU A 153 -9.18 4.30 -4.36
N VAL A 154 -9.07 2.98 -4.49
CA VAL A 154 -9.56 2.03 -3.47
C VAL A 154 -8.38 1.26 -2.89
N ILE A 155 -8.24 1.29 -1.56
CA ILE A 155 -7.28 0.49 -0.81
C ILE A 155 -8.07 -0.58 -0.04
N VAL A 156 -7.92 -1.83 -0.46
CA VAL A 156 -8.54 -2.98 0.20
C VAL A 156 -7.67 -3.50 1.35
N THR A 157 -8.31 -3.89 2.44
CA THR A 157 -7.68 -4.42 3.66
C THR A 157 -8.57 -5.50 4.30
N ASP A 158 -8.15 -6.03 5.44
CA ASP A 158 -8.82 -7.05 6.26
C ASP A 158 -9.84 -6.49 7.27
N VAL A 159 -10.05 -5.17 7.31
CA VAL A 159 -10.98 -4.49 8.21
C VAL A 159 -11.95 -3.62 7.44
N ALA A 160 -13.13 -3.38 8.02
CA ALA A 160 -14.22 -2.62 7.38
C ALA A 160 -13.83 -1.18 6.99
N GLY A 161 -12.77 -0.61 7.57
CA GLY A 161 -12.25 0.71 7.24
C GLY A 161 -11.30 1.23 8.34
N VAL A 162 -11.18 2.55 8.42
CA VAL A 162 -10.36 3.25 9.40
C VAL A 162 -11.17 3.44 10.69
N TYR A 163 -10.64 2.99 11.82
CA TYR A 163 -11.26 3.18 13.13
C TYR A 163 -10.49 4.22 13.95
N LEU A 164 -11.23 5.05 14.68
CA LEU A 164 -10.69 5.76 15.84
C LEU A 164 -10.77 4.84 17.07
N GLY A 165 -9.68 4.72 17.82
CA GLY A 165 -9.63 3.82 18.99
C GLY A 165 -9.57 2.33 18.63
N TYR A 166 -8.94 1.96 17.50
CA TYR A 166 -8.86 0.57 17.04
C TYR A 166 -8.39 -0.39 18.15
N GLY A 167 -9.11 -1.50 18.31
CA GLY A 167 -8.84 -2.51 19.34
C GLY A 167 -9.30 -2.15 20.76
N LYS A 168 -10.00 -1.02 20.94
CA LYS A 168 -10.64 -0.63 22.21
C LYS A 168 -12.16 -0.88 22.18
N PRO A 169 -12.81 -1.02 23.35
CA PRO A 169 -14.28 -1.21 23.40
C PRO A 169 -15.09 -0.07 22.79
N ASP A 170 -14.52 1.13 22.77
CA ASP A 170 -15.10 2.35 22.21
C ASP A 170 -14.62 2.64 20.78
N ALA A 171 -14.07 1.64 20.08
CA ALA A 171 -13.63 1.81 18.69
C ALA A 171 -14.80 2.25 17.79
N ARG A 172 -14.57 3.28 16.98
CA ARG A 172 -15.58 3.85 16.08
C ARG A 172 -15.09 3.86 14.65
N LEU A 173 -15.84 3.23 13.74
CA LEU A 173 -15.56 3.26 12.31
C LEU A 173 -15.79 4.68 11.78
N ILE A 174 -14.77 5.24 11.15
CA ILE A 174 -14.85 6.49 10.40
C ILE A 174 -15.48 6.14 9.05
N ARG A 175 -16.68 6.66 8.78
CA ARG A 175 -17.36 6.48 7.50
C ARG A 175 -16.84 7.48 6.47
N ALA A 176 -16.60 8.73 6.86
CA ALA A 176 -16.03 9.75 5.99
C ALA A 176 -15.12 10.71 6.76
N ALA A 177 -14.10 11.25 6.10
CA ALA A 177 -13.21 12.25 6.68
C ALA A 177 -12.47 13.05 5.62
N SER A 178 -11.99 14.23 6.01
CA SER A 178 -10.96 14.93 5.23
C SER A 178 -9.55 14.52 5.63
N PRO A 179 -8.59 14.67 4.70
CA PRO A 179 -7.17 14.53 5.01
C PRO A 179 -6.72 15.37 6.22
N THR A 180 -7.31 16.55 6.45
CA THR A 180 -6.97 17.42 7.58
C THR A 180 -7.53 16.89 8.88
N ALA A 181 -8.77 16.38 8.89
CA ALA A 181 -9.35 15.74 10.06
C ALA A 181 -8.58 14.47 10.45
N LEU A 182 -8.16 13.65 9.48
CA LEU A 182 -7.36 12.46 9.75
C LEU A 182 -5.96 12.80 10.30
N ALA A 183 -5.32 13.85 9.78
CA ALA A 183 -4.00 14.29 10.25
C ALA A 183 -4.01 14.69 11.73
N ALA A 184 -5.11 15.27 12.24
CA ALA A 184 -5.27 15.58 13.66
C ALA A 184 -5.28 14.34 14.58
N HIS A 185 -5.51 13.15 14.00
CA HIS A 185 -5.57 11.85 14.67
C HIS A 185 -4.46 10.90 14.19
N ALA A 186 -3.39 11.41 13.56
CA ALA A 186 -2.36 10.56 12.96
C ALA A 186 -1.73 9.56 13.96
N SER A 187 -1.59 9.95 15.24
CA SER A 187 -1.08 9.07 16.29
C SER A 187 -1.99 7.88 16.62
N ASP A 188 -3.28 7.95 16.28
CA ASP A 188 -4.24 6.87 16.48
C ASP A 188 -4.10 5.77 15.41
N PHE A 189 -3.42 6.04 14.30
CA PHE A 189 -3.24 5.10 13.20
C PHE A 189 -1.88 4.41 13.29
N ARG A 190 -1.90 3.09 13.52
CA ARG A 190 -0.69 2.28 13.72
C ARG A 190 0.27 2.40 12.52
N ALA A 191 1.52 2.76 12.82
CA ALA A 191 2.63 2.73 11.86
C ALA A 191 2.83 1.31 11.32
N GLY A 192 3.03 1.19 10.01
CA GLY A 192 3.21 -0.09 9.32
C GLY A 192 1.93 -0.86 8.97
N SER A 193 0.74 -0.37 9.36
CA SER A 193 -0.55 -0.94 8.93
C SER A 193 -1.51 0.11 8.39
N MET A 194 -2.31 0.74 9.26
CA MET A 194 -3.37 1.67 8.83
C MET A 194 -2.84 3.07 8.52
N GLY A 195 -1.78 3.52 9.20
CA GLY A 195 -1.16 4.83 8.95
C GLY A 195 -0.80 5.05 7.48
N PRO A 196 0.02 4.18 6.86
CA PRO A 196 0.38 4.30 5.44
C PRO A 196 -0.83 4.33 4.48
N LYS A 197 -1.92 3.61 4.80
CA LYS A 197 -3.16 3.61 4.01
C LYS A 197 -3.85 4.96 4.06
N VAL A 198 -3.99 5.50 5.28
CA VAL A 198 -4.57 6.82 5.53
C VAL A 198 -3.75 7.90 4.84
N ASP A 199 -2.41 7.83 4.93
CA ASP A 199 -1.50 8.79 4.31
C ASP A 199 -1.61 8.76 2.78
N ALA A 200 -1.58 7.56 2.17
CA ALA A 200 -1.70 7.39 0.73
C ALA A 200 -3.05 7.88 0.18
N ALA A 201 -4.15 7.49 0.84
CA ALA A 201 -5.49 7.93 0.46
C ALA A 201 -5.67 9.46 0.65
N SER A 202 -5.11 10.01 1.72
CA SER A 202 -5.12 11.44 2.00
C SER A 202 -4.32 12.24 0.97
N ASP A 203 -3.13 11.76 0.59
CA ASP A 203 -2.31 12.39 -0.44
C ASP A 203 -3.01 12.37 -1.80
N PHE A 204 -3.62 11.24 -2.19
CA PHE A 204 -4.42 11.15 -3.41
C PHE A 204 -5.55 12.18 -3.41
N ALA A 205 -6.34 12.25 -2.33
CA ALA A 205 -7.46 13.18 -2.21
C ALA A 205 -6.99 14.65 -2.25
N ARG A 206 -5.89 14.99 -1.56
CA ARG A 206 -5.31 16.34 -1.56
C ARG A 206 -4.83 16.77 -2.94
N ARG A 207 -4.16 15.87 -3.67
CA ARG A 207 -3.53 16.22 -4.96
C ARG A 207 -4.49 16.21 -6.14
N THR A 208 -5.58 15.44 -6.07
CA THR A 208 -6.52 15.28 -7.19
C THR A 208 -7.87 15.95 -6.93
N GLY A 209 -8.23 16.21 -5.67
CA GLY A 209 -9.59 16.60 -5.28
C GLY A 209 -10.62 15.47 -5.43
N LYS A 210 -10.20 14.27 -5.84
CA LYS A 210 -11.05 13.07 -5.97
C LYS A 210 -11.12 12.32 -4.65
N ARG A 211 -12.06 11.37 -4.56
CA ARG A 211 -12.24 10.56 -3.34
C ARG A 211 -11.33 9.32 -3.36
N ALA A 212 -10.81 8.97 -2.18
CA ALA A 212 -10.20 7.67 -1.92
C ALA A 212 -11.05 6.87 -0.93
N MET A 213 -10.99 5.55 -1.01
CA MET A 213 -11.73 4.65 -0.14
C MET A 213 -10.80 3.63 0.50
N ILE A 214 -11.01 3.33 1.78
CA ILE A 214 -10.32 2.25 2.51
C ILE A 214 -11.38 1.32 3.11
N GLY A 215 -11.29 0.01 2.89
CA GLY A 215 -12.23 -0.94 3.48
C GLY A 215 -11.94 -2.40 3.17
N ALA A 216 -12.85 -3.29 3.58
CA ALA A 216 -12.67 -4.73 3.43
C ALA A 216 -12.82 -5.17 1.97
N LEU A 217 -12.05 -6.18 1.55
CA LEU A 217 -12.14 -6.73 0.19
C LEU A 217 -13.55 -7.27 -0.12
N ASP A 218 -14.19 -7.93 0.85
CA ASP A 218 -15.54 -8.50 0.69
C ASP A 218 -16.62 -7.42 0.48
N ASP A 219 -16.36 -6.19 0.93
CA ASP A 219 -17.25 -5.05 0.79
C ASP A 219 -16.97 -4.23 -0.49
N LEU A 220 -16.09 -4.68 -1.39
CA LEU A 220 -15.62 -3.88 -2.52
C LEU A 220 -16.75 -3.29 -3.39
N PRO A 221 -17.83 -4.01 -3.76
CA PRO A 221 -18.96 -3.40 -4.48
C PRO A 221 -19.59 -2.24 -3.70
N SER A 222 -19.86 -2.45 -2.41
CA SER A 222 -20.42 -1.44 -1.50
C SER A 222 -19.46 -0.26 -1.28
N ILE A 223 -18.15 -0.48 -1.33
CA ILE A 223 -17.13 0.58 -1.24
C ILE A 223 -17.17 1.46 -2.49
N ILE A 224 -17.26 0.87 -3.69
CA ILE A 224 -17.33 1.61 -4.95
C ILE A 224 -18.59 2.48 -5.00
N GLU A 225 -19.71 1.94 -4.52
CA GLU A 225 -21.01 2.63 -4.40
C GLU A 225 -21.06 3.64 -3.24
N ASP A 226 -20.02 3.72 -2.41
CA ASP A 226 -19.97 4.61 -1.25
C ASP A 226 -21.07 4.31 -0.22
N LEU A 227 -21.25 3.02 0.05
CA LEU A 227 -22.14 2.49 1.09
C LEU A 227 -21.35 1.87 2.25
N ALA A 228 -20.12 1.40 2.01
CA ALA A 228 -19.21 0.84 3.01
C ALA A 228 -17.82 1.51 2.99
N GLY A 229 -16.96 1.14 3.94
CA GLY A 229 -15.60 1.68 4.02
C GLY A 229 -15.50 3.08 4.61
N THR A 230 -14.26 3.58 4.66
CA THR A 230 -13.93 4.96 4.98
C THR A 230 -13.68 5.74 3.70
N ARG A 231 -14.50 6.78 3.47
CA ARG A 231 -14.31 7.75 2.40
C ARG A 231 -13.40 8.88 2.83
N ILE A 232 -12.39 9.18 2.01
CA ILE A 232 -11.45 10.28 2.22
C ILE A 232 -11.60 11.27 1.07
N THR A 233 -12.05 12.49 1.39
CA THR A 233 -12.31 13.56 0.40
C THR A 233 -12.13 14.95 1.01
N LEU A 234 -11.96 15.99 0.19
CA LEU A 234 -11.76 17.36 0.67
C LEU A 234 -13.04 18.02 1.21
N CYS A 235 -14.22 17.47 0.90
CA CYS A 235 -15.50 18.08 1.25
C CYS A 235 -15.93 17.88 2.71
N GLU A 236 -15.29 16.97 3.45
CA GLU A 236 -15.71 16.61 4.81
C GLU A 236 -15.03 17.52 5.86
N PRO A 237 -15.76 18.33 6.62
CA PRO A 237 -15.14 19.26 7.57
C PRO A 237 -14.59 18.57 8.82
N ALA A 238 -15.03 17.34 9.13
CA ALA A 238 -14.68 16.59 10.33
C ALA A 238 -14.72 15.07 10.09
N LEU A 239 -14.36 14.28 11.11
CA LEU A 239 -14.59 12.84 11.11
C LEU A 239 -16.10 12.54 11.22
N VAL A 240 -16.65 11.86 10.23
CA VAL A 240 -18.01 11.33 10.24
C VAL A 240 -17.93 9.84 10.55
N PHE A 241 -18.64 9.40 11.58
CA PHE A 241 -18.62 8.00 12.02
C PHE A 241 -19.81 7.24 11.45
N ALA A 242 -19.63 5.94 11.22
CA ALA A 242 -20.74 5.05 10.86
C ALA A 242 -21.77 5.00 11.99
N THR A 243 -23.06 4.96 11.64
CA THR A 243 -24.14 4.76 12.61
C THR A 243 -24.11 3.33 13.13
N SER A 244 -24.44 3.12 14.41
CA SER A 244 -24.33 1.83 15.12
C SER A 244 -25.22 0.69 14.59
N THR A 245 -26.03 0.94 13.56
CA THR A 245 -26.89 -0.05 12.92
C THR A 245 -26.10 -0.79 11.83
N GLY A 246 -25.35 -1.83 12.22
CA GLY A 246 -24.83 -2.82 11.27
C GLY A 246 -23.37 -3.23 11.41
N LEU A 247 -22.60 -2.65 12.33
CA LEU A 247 -21.24 -3.11 12.56
C LEU A 247 -21.23 -4.37 13.44
N THR A 248 -20.92 -5.50 12.80
CA THR A 248 -20.36 -6.69 13.41
C THR A 248 -19.27 -6.29 14.42
N THR A 249 -19.23 -7.01 15.54
CA THR A 249 -18.27 -6.95 16.65
C THR A 249 -16.98 -6.16 16.38
N PRO A 250 -16.55 -5.28 17.30
CA PRO A 250 -15.32 -4.50 17.13
C PRO A 250 -14.15 -5.43 16.78
N PRO A 251 -13.27 -5.02 15.84
CA PRO A 251 -12.15 -5.86 15.42
C PRO A 251 -11.31 -6.21 16.65
N MET A 252 -11.37 -7.47 17.06
CA MET A 252 -10.51 -7.98 18.12
C MET A 252 -9.09 -8.04 17.58
N LYS A 253 -8.14 -7.65 18.44
CA LYS A 253 -6.71 -7.77 18.19
C LYS A 253 -6.42 -9.25 17.87
N ILE A 254 -6.15 -9.59 16.62
CA ILE A 254 -5.53 -10.89 16.31
C ILE A 254 -4.06 -10.76 16.78
N PRO A 255 -3.57 -11.68 17.62
CA PRO A 255 -2.23 -11.61 18.21
C PRO A 255 -1.11 -11.55 17.18
#